data_AF-A0A1Q2H0C6-F1
#
_entry.id   AF-A0A1Q2H0C6-F1
#
_cell.length_a   1.000
_cell.length_b   1.000
_cell.length_c   1.000
_cell.angle_alpha   90.00
_cell.angle_beta   90.00
_cell.angle_gamma   90.00
#
_symmetry.space_group_name_H-M   'P 1'
#
loop_
_entity.id
_entity.type
_entity.pdbx_description
1 polymer ?
#
loop_
_entity_poly.entity_id
_entity_poly.type
_entity_poly.pdbx_seq_one_letter_code
_entity_poly.pdbx_strand_id
1 'polypeptide(L)'
;MTNITQVNPQVVNALEVIQQRTLSGEVNKLSGAGKAYQSVSQSSAIAIQDATDNLRNINTMATTAMGVAMAQMLATGDVTKYNPIIDAANAMVVNGADNFKTVGTNAGALLNQFPTGAVLPSSSNS
;
A
#
# COMPACT_ATOMS: atom_id res chain seq x y z
N MET A 1 31.97 -47.38 29.98
CA MET A 1 30.81 -46.94 29.17
C MET A 1 31.00 -45.49 28.83
N THR A 2 31.40 -45.16 27.59
CA THR A 2 31.14 -43.86 26.95
C THR A 2 31.62 -43.94 25.51
N ASN A 3 30.77 -44.49 24.64
CA ASN A 3 30.90 -44.21 23.22
C ASN A 3 30.06 -42.94 22.99
N ILE A 4 30.68 -41.77 23.24
CA ILE A 4 30.09 -40.52 22.79
C ILE A 4 30.32 -40.54 21.29
N THR A 5 29.30 -40.97 20.55
CA THR A 5 29.26 -40.89 19.09
C THR A 5 29.72 -39.49 18.69
N GLN A 6 30.91 -39.36 18.07
CA GLN A 6 31.36 -38.08 17.55
C GLN A 6 30.32 -37.64 16.51
N VAL A 7 29.49 -36.69 16.90
CA VAL A 7 28.42 -36.16 16.06
C VAL A 7 29.08 -35.49 14.85
N ASN A 8 28.50 -35.67 13.66
CA ASN A 8 29.05 -35.14 12.42
C ASN A 8 29.37 -33.62 12.56
N PRO A 9 30.60 -33.17 12.27
CA PRO A 9 31.01 -31.76 12.39
C PRO A 9 30.12 -30.77 11.64
N GLN A 10 29.50 -31.18 10.53
CA GLN A 10 28.56 -30.35 9.76
C GLN A 10 27.27 -30.07 10.56
N VAL A 11 26.81 -31.03 11.36
CA VAL A 11 25.64 -30.88 12.23
C VAL A 11 25.95 -29.91 13.37
N VAL A 12 27.15 -30.01 13.95
CA VAL A 12 27.61 -29.10 15.01
C VAL A 12 27.72 -27.65 14.49
N ASN A 13 28.33 -27.46 13.32
CA ASN A 13 28.46 -26.15 12.70
C ASN A 13 27.09 -25.53 12.33
N ALA A 14 26.17 -26.33 11.77
CA ALA A 14 24.81 -25.87 11.50
C ALA A 14 24.07 -25.42 12.78
N LEU A 15 24.24 -26.14 13.89
CA LEU A 15 23.66 -25.78 15.19
C LEU A 15 24.27 -24.50 15.76
N GLU A 16 25.59 -24.31 15.66
CA GLU A 16 26.27 -23.07 16.08
C GLU A 16 25.75 -21.86 15.29
N VAL A 17 25.61 -21.98 13.96
CA VAL A 17 25.04 -20.91 13.11
C VAL A 17 23.59 -20.60 13.52
N ILE A 18 22.76 -21.62 13.76
CA ILE A 18 21.37 -21.44 14.19
C ILE A 18 21.32 -20.76 15.57
N GLN A 19 22.15 -21.22 16.52
CA GLN A 19 22.21 -20.65 17.86
C GLN A 19 22.66 -19.19 17.81
N GLN A 20 23.68 -18.88 17.01
CA GLN A 20 24.19 -17.52 16.85
C GLN A 20 23.17 -16.59 16.18
N ARG A 21 22.46 -17.03 15.15
CA ARG A 21 21.37 -16.25 14.50
C ARG A 21 20.15 -16.04 15.41
N THR A 22 19.87 -17.01 16.28
CA THR A 22 18.78 -16.92 17.25
C THR A 22 19.13 -15.96 18.38
N LEU A 23 20.34 -16.06 18.94
CA LEU A 23 20.80 -15.21 20.05
C LEU A 23 21.13 -13.77 19.61
N SER A 24 21.55 -13.55 18.37
CA SER A 24 21.79 -12.21 17.81
C SER A 24 20.49 -11.43 17.48
N GLY A 25 19.33 -12.08 17.60
CA GLY A 25 18.03 -11.48 17.29
C GLY A 25 17.75 -11.27 15.81
N GLU A 26 18.59 -11.82 14.92
CA GLU A 26 18.44 -11.71 13.46
C GLU A 26 17.11 -12.33 12.98
N VAL A 27 16.73 -13.48 13.55
CA VAL A 27 15.43 -14.14 13.28
C VAL A 27 14.25 -13.24 13.65
N ASN A 28 14.34 -12.54 14.78
CA ASN A 28 13.29 -11.61 15.24
C ASN A 28 13.20 -10.38 14.35
N LYS A 29 14.35 -9.84 13.89
CA LYS A 29 14.39 -8.73 12.94
C LYS A 29 13.78 -9.12 11.60
N LEU A 30 14.08 -10.31 11.08
CA LEU A 30 13.53 -10.80 9.82
C LEU A 30 12.02 -11.03 9.90
N SER A 31 11.57 -11.68 10.98
CA SER A 31 10.14 -11.89 11.24
C SER A 31 9.40 -10.56 11.44
N GLY A 32 10.00 -9.62 12.18
CA GLY A 32 9.47 -8.28 12.39
C GLY A 32 9.36 -7.48 11.08
N ALA A 33 10.37 -7.55 10.22
CA ALA A 33 10.36 -6.94 8.89
C ALA A 33 9.22 -7.50 8.02
N GLY A 34 9.07 -8.82 7.96
CA GLY A 34 7.98 -9.45 7.20
C GLY A 34 6.59 -9.05 7.73
N LYS A 35 6.41 -8.99 9.05
CA LYS A 35 5.16 -8.53 9.67
C LYS A 35 4.90 -7.05 9.40
N ALA A 36 5.92 -6.21 9.45
CA ALA A 36 5.81 -4.79 9.13
C ALA A 36 5.42 -4.60 7.66
N TYR A 37 6.06 -5.32 6.73
CA TYR A 37 5.69 -5.32 5.32
C TYR A 37 4.23 -5.73 5.11
N GLN A 38 3.76 -6.80 5.77
CA GLN A 38 2.37 -7.25 5.68
C GLN A 38 1.38 -6.19 6.23
N SER A 39 1.68 -5.59 7.38
CA SER A 39 0.84 -4.56 7.98
C SER A 39 0.75 -3.30 7.12
N VAL A 40 1.88 -2.84 6.58
CA VAL A 40 1.92 -1.70 5.66
C VAL A 40 1.22 -2.04 4.34
N SER A 41 1.40 -3.24 3.81
CA SER A 41 0.67 -3.71 2.62
C SER A 41 -0.84 -3.65 2.81
N GLN A 42 -1.34 -4.12 3.95
CA GLN A 42 -2.76 -4.09 4.26
C GLN A 42 -3.27 -2.66 4.44
N SER A 43 -2.56 -1.81 5.19
CA SER A 43 -2.93 -0.41 5.40
C SER A 43 -2.93 0.38 4.09
N SER A 44 -1.92 0.17 3.24
CA SER A 44 -1.86 0.73 1.89
C SER A 44 -3.04 0.28 1.03
N ALA A 45 -3.41 -0.99 1.08
CA ALA A 45 -4.56 -1.51 0.35
C ALA A 45 -5.88 -0.87 0.82
N ILE A 46 -6.07 -0.71 2.13
CA ILE A 46 -7.25 -0.03 2.71
C ILE A 46 -7.29 1.43 2.26
N ALA A 47 -6.16 2.15 2.34
CA ALA A 47 -6.11 3.55 1.89
C ALA A 47 -6.47 3.72 0.40
N ILE A 48 -6.03 2.80 -0.45
CA ILE A 48 -6.40 2.79 -1.88
C ILE A 48 -7.90 2.51 -2.05
N GLN A 49 -8.47 1.60 -1.27
CA GLN A 49 -9.91 1.31 -1.29
C GLN A 49 -10.73 2.53 -0.86
N ASP A 50 -10.36 3.17 0.27
CA ASP A 50 -11.01 4.38 0.75
C ASP A 50 -10.95 5.52 -0.28
N ALA A 51 -9.80 5.70 -0.93
CA ALA A 51 -9.64 6.69 -1.99
C ALA A 51 -10.49 6.36 -3.23
N THR A 52 -10.61 5.07 -3.58
CA THR A 52 -11.49 4.60 -4.67
C THR A 52 -12.95 4.90 -4.36
N ASP A 53 -13.38 4.61 -3.13
CA ASP A 53 -14.75 4.84 -2.69
C ASP A 53 -15.07 6.34 -2.62
N ASN A 54 -14.12 7.15 -2.15
CA ASN A 54 -14.23 8.61 -2.20
C ASN A 54 -14.41 9.13 -3.63
N LEU A 55 -13.58 8.67 -4.58
CA LEU A 55 -13.70 9.04 -5.99
C LEU A 55 -15.05 8.63 -6.58
N ARG A 56 -15.56 7.44 -6.25
CA ARG A 56 -16.88 6.98 -6.69
C ARG A 56 -18.01 7.89 -6.15
N ASN A 57 -17.92 8.27 -4.88
CA ASN A 57 -18.90 9.17 -4.25
C ASN A 57 -18.88 10.57 -4.89
N ILE A 58 -17.68 11.11 -5.11
CA ILE A 58 -17.46 12.38 -5.82
C ILE A 58 -18.09 12.32 -7.22
N ASN A 59 -17.82 11.27 -8.00
CA ASN A 59 -18.37 11.13 -9.35
C ASN A 59 -19.90 11.06 -9.37
N THR A 60 -20.49 10.37 -8.40
CA THR A 60 -21.95 10.28 -8.25
C THR A 60 -22.55 11.65 -7.97
N MET A 61 -21.97 12.38 -7.01
CA MET A 61 -22.41 13.73 -6.64
C MET A 61 -22.25 14.72 -7.79
N ALA A 62 -21.08 14.74 -8.44
CA ALA A 62 -20.77 15.62 -9.56
C ALA A 62 -21.73 15.37 -10.74
N THR A 63 -21.93 14.11 -11.13
CA THR A 63 -22.81 13.76 -12.25
C THR A 63 -24.25 14.14 -11.96
N THR A 64 -24.71 13.93 -10.71
CA THR A 64 -26.05 14.35 -10.29
C THR A 64 -26.21 15.87 -10.36
N ALA A 65 -25.23 16.62 -9.82
CA ALA A 65 -25.25 18.07 -9.85
C ALA A 65 -25.24 18.63 -11.29
N MET A 66 -24.38 18.08 -12.16
CA MET A 66 -24.35 18.42 -13.58
C MET A 66 -25.68 18.12 -14.26
N GLY A 67 -26.27 16.95 -14.01
CA GLY A 67 -27.56 16.56 -14.58
C GLY A 67 -28.68 17.55 -14.23
N VAL A 68 -28.76 17.95 -12.95
CA VAL A 68 -29.75 18.94 -12.48
C VAL A 68 -29.48 20.31 -13.09
N ALA A 69 -28.21 20.76 -13.12
CA ALA A 69 -27.85 22.05 -13.69
C ALA A 69 -28.17 22.11 -15.19
N MET A 70 -27.86 21.06 -15.95
CA MET A 70 -28.20 20.95 -17.37
C MET A 70 -29.72 20.95 -17.60
N ALA A 71 -30.48 20.20 -16.78
CA ALA A 71 -31.94 20.19 -16.88
C ALA A 71 -32.53 21.60 -16.69
N GLN A 72 -32.03 22.35 -15.70
CA GLN A 72 -32.49 23.71 -15.44
C GLN A 72 -32.03 24.70 -16.51
N MET A 73 -30.83 24.53 -17.04
CA MET A 73 -30.33 25.31 -18.17
C MET A 73 -31.22 25.16 -19.40
N LEU A 74 -31.62 23.92 -19.73
CA LEU A 74 -32.55 23.64 -20.83
C LEU A 74 -33.96 24.18 -20.57
N ALA A 75 -34.44 24.10 -19.33
CA ALA A 75 -35.78 24.55 -18.97
C ALA A 75 -35.94 26.08 -18.96
N THR A 76 -34.87 26.80 -18.61
CA THR A 76 -34.92 28.27 -18.42
C THR A 76 -34.21 29.07 -19.51
N GLY A 77 -33.27 28.44 -20.23
CA GLY A 77 -32.36 29.11 -21.17
C GLY A 77 -31.23 29.91 -20.51
N ASP A 78 -31.14 29.95 -19.17
CA ASP A 78 -30.16 30.77 -18.44
C ASP A 78 -28.81 30.06 -18.28
N VAL A 79 -28.01 30.05 -19.34
CA VAL A 79 -26.68 29.40 -19.35
C VAL A 79 -25.76 29.98 -18.27
N THR A 80 -25.73 31.30 -18.13
CA THR A 80 -24.80 32.01 -17.22
C THR A 80 -25.00 31.58 -15.77
N LYS A 81 -26.24 31.30 -15.35
CA LYS A 81 -26.54 30.88 -13.98
C LYS A 81 -26.11 29.45 -13.67
N TYR A 82 -26.24 28.53 -14.62
CA TYR A 82 -26.03 27.10 -14.37
C TYR A 82 -24.64 26.59 -14.77
N ASN A 83 -23.94 27.27 -15.69
CA ASN A 83 -22.59 26.88 -16.11
C ASN A 83 -21.59 26.74 -14.94
N PRO A 84 -21.56 27.66 -13.95
CA PRO A 84 -20.62 27.55 -12.82
C PRO A 84 -20.80 26.28 -11.99
N ILE A 85 -22.02 25.74 -11.92
CA ILE A 85 -22.29 24.48 -11.20
C ILE A 85 -21.66 23.30 -11.95
N ILE A 86 -21.78 23.30 -13.29
CA ILE A 86 -21.17 22.28 -14.15
C ILE A 86 -19.64 22.36 -14.06
N ASP A 87 -19.07 23.55 -14.10
CA ASP A 87 -17.63 23.78 -13.96
C ASP A 87 -17.12 23.29 -12.59
N ALA A 88 -17.82 23.63 -11.51
CA ALA A 88 -17.48 23.18 -10.16
C ALA A 88 -17.57 21.65 -10.01
N ALA A 89 -18.59 21.03 -10.60
CA ALA A 89 -18.75 19.58 -10.59
C ALA A 89 -17.62 18.87 -11.36
N ASN A 90 -17.24 19.40 -12.53
CA ASN A 90 -16.09 18.89 -13.28
C ASN A 90 -14.78 19.03 -12.49
N ALA A 91 -14.55 20.18 -11.86
CA ALA A 91 -13.37 20.39 -11.01
C ALA A 91 -13.34 19.39 -9.84
N MET A 92 -14.49 19.07 -9.25
CA MET A 92 -14.59 18.08 -8.18
C MET A 92 -14.14 16.69 -8.64
N VAL A 93 -14.52 16.26 -9.86
CA VAL A 93 -14.09 14.98 -10.46
C VAL A 93 -12.58 14.95 -10.69
N VAL A 94 -12.02 16.02 -11.26
CA VAL A 94 -10.57 16.14 -11.50
C VAL A 94 -9.79 16.07 -10.19
N ASN A 95 -10.19 16.87 -9.20
CA ASN A 95 -9.55 16.86 -7.88
C ASN A 95 -9.67 15.50 -7.19
N GLY A 96 -10.81 14.82 -7.32
CA GLY A 96 -11.00 13.46 -6.81
C GLY A 96 -10.03 12.46 -7.46
N ALA A 97 -9.85 12.53 -8.77
CA ALA A 97 -8.92 11.66 -9.50
C ALA A 97 -7.46 11.91 -9.11
N ASP A 98 -7.07 13.18 -8.94
CA ASP A 98 -5.73 13.56 -8.48
C ASP A 98 -5.46 13.09 -7.05
N ASN A 99 -6.45 13.19 -6.16
CA ASN A 99 -6.37 12.64 -4.81
C ASN A 99 -6.18 11.12 -4.83
N PHE A 100 -6.98 10.40 -5.61
CA PHE A 100 -6.84 8.95 -5.78
C PHE A 100 -5.45 8.55 -6.28
N LYS A 101 -4.94 9.24 -7.31
CA LYS A 101 -3.59 9.03 -7.84
C LYS A 101 -2.51 9.28 -6.80
N THR A 102 -2.64 10.35 -6.02
CA THR A 102 -1.71 10.72 -4.96
C THR A 102 -1.67 9.64 -3.87
N VAL A 103 -2.83 9.17 -3.41
CA VAL A 103 -2.93 8.08 -2.43
C VAL A 103 -2.30 6.80 -2.98
N GLY A 104 -2.63 6.41 -4.21
CA GLY A 104 -2.06 5.22 -4.84
C GLY A 104 -0.53 5.27 -4.98
N THR A 105 0.00 6.44 -5.35
CA THR A 105 1.46 6.65 -5.48
C THR A 105 2.15 6.57 -4.12
N ASN A 106 1.61 7.25 -3.10
CA ASN A 106 2.17 7.25 -1.75
C ASN A 106 2.10 5.86 -1.10
N ALA A 107 0.98 5.16 -1.26
CA ALA A 107 0.79 3.80 -0.78
C ALA A 107 1.78 2.80 -1.41
N GLY A 108 2.02 2.91 -2.71
CA GLY A 108 3.03 2.11 -3.42
C GLY A 108 4.47 2.45 -3.01
N ALA A 109 4.77 3.74 -2.81
CA ALA A 109 6.08 4.19 -2.35
C ALA A 109 6.41 3.71 -0.93
N LEU A 110 5.41 3.66 -0.04
CA LEU A 110 5.57 3.12 1.32
C LEU A 110 5.95 1.64 1.32
N LEU A 111 5.37 0.82 0.43
CA LEU A 111 5.67 -0.62 0.35
C LEU A 111 7.15 -0.90 0.07
N ASN A 112 7.79 -0.08 -0.76
CA ASN A 112 9.20 -0.22 -1.11
C ASN A 112 10.16 0.11 0.05
N GLN A 113 9.67 0.71 1.13
CA GLN A 113 10.48 1.07 2.31
C GLN A 113 10.57 -0.08 3.33
N PHE A 114 9.77 -1.14 3.16
CA PHE A 114 9.76 -2.28 4.09
C PHE A 114 10.40 -3.51 3.44
N PRO A 115 11.42 -4.11 4.07
CA PRO A 115 12.02 -5.33 3.55
C PRO A 115 11.00 -6.47 3.60
N THR A 116 10.88 -7.23 2.51
CA THR A 116 9.95 -8.36 2.35
C THR A 116 10.32 -9.59 3.19
N GLY A 117 11.21 -9.45 4.18
CA GLY A 117 11.71 -10.56 5.00
C GLY A 117 12.66 -11.51 4.26
N ALA A 118 13.14 -11.15 3.06
CA ALA A 118 14.06 -11.97 2.26
C ALA A 118 15.27 -11.14 1.78
N VAL A 119 16.12 -10.70 2.70
CA VAL A 119 17.51 -10.41 2.33
C VAL A 119 18.27 -11.71 2.58
N LEU A 120 18.37 -12.55 1.55
CA LEU A 120 19.34 -13.65 1.57
C LEU A 120 20.72 -13.00 1.78
N PRO A 121 21.58 -13.52 2.68
CA PRO A 121 22.94 -13.05 2.75
C PRO A 121 23.55 -13.25 1.36
N SER A 122 24.13 -12.19 0.79
CA SER A 122 24.96 -12.32 -0.41
C SER A 122 25.96 -13.43 -0.14
N SER A 123 25.92 -14.51 -0.91
CA SER A 123 26.95 -15.54 -0.86
C SER A 123 28.25 -14.90 -1.35
N SER A 124 29.03 -14.34 -0.43
CA SER A 124 30.45 -14.09 -0.65
C SER A 124 31.16 -15.44 -0.63
N ASN A 125 31.01 -16.18 -1.74
CA ASN A 125 31.93 -17.24 -2.08
C ASN A 125 33.12 -16.55 -2.73
N SER A 126 34.20 -16.39 -1.96
CA SER A 126 35.54 -16.06 -2.44
C SER A 126 36.52 -16.82 -1.56
#